data_AF-Q1MK53-F1
#
_entry.id   AF-Q1MK53-F1
#
_cell.length_a   1.000
_cell.length_b   1.000
_cell.length_c   1.000
_cell.angle_alpha   90.00
_cell.angle_beta   90.00
_cell.angle_gamma   90.00
#
_symmetry.space_group_name_H-M   'P 1'
#
loop_
_entity.id
_entity.type
_entity.pdbx_description
1 polymer ?
#
loop_
_entity_poly.entity_id
_entity_poly.type
_entity_poly.pdbx_seq_one_letter_code
_entity_poly.pdbx_strand_id
1 'polypeptide(L)'
;MPCSSALAPFVIAALVALGPLPAGAQNNAAPPPAAISHKAKLCQMCHGRKGLPTVKNTPIIAGQHESSLLIGLQEYRNGARTDELMGRIAKNLSDDDMKALAAYFSALPWPAYREPADAASITRFQALDVEKKCTSCHREGFVGYANTPRVANQKLDYLIKTLSDFHDNKCPNMPRMTALVRNLSADDIAAMAHYLAGL
;
A
#
# COMPACT_ATOMS: atom_id res chain seq x y z
N MET A 1 70.46 -9.22 29.43
CA MET A 1 70.30 -10.67 29.69
C MET A 1 69.00 -11.12 29.03
N PRO A 2 69.02 -12.19 28.23
CA PRO A 2 68.05 -12.47 27.17
C PRO A 2 66.88 -13.34 27.65
N CYS A 3 65.77 -13.35 26.91
CA CYS A 3 65.20 -14.60 26.45
C CYS A 3 64.28 -14.37 25.24
N SER A 4 64.70 -14.91 24.09
CA SER A 4 63.90 -15.14 22.89
C SER A 4 62.72 -16.06 23.16
N SER A 5 61.64 -15.92 22.37
CA SER A 5 60.89 -17.06 21.81
C SER A 5 60.01 -16.58 20.66
N ALA A 6 60.30 -17.11 19.47
CA ALA A 6 59.46 -17.02 18.27
C ALA A 6 58.55 -18.24 18.21
N LEU A 7 57.27 -18.09 17.86
CA LEU A 7 56.44 -19.19 17.34
C LEU A 7 55.36 -18.69 16.33
N ALA A 8 55.38 -19.38 15.19
CA ALA A 8 54.50 -19.52 14.01
C ALA A 8 53.12 -18.84 13.88
N PRO A 9 52.69 -18.54 12.63
CA PRO A 9 51.33 -18.08 12.33
C PRO A 9 50.35 -19.27 12.24
N PHE A 10 49.32 -19.28 13.09
CA PHE A 10 48.17 -20.15 12.92
C PHE A 10 47.26 -19.59 11.83
N VAL A 11 47.23 -20.26 10.68
CA VAL A 11 46.22 -20.05 9.63
C VAL A 11 44.91 -20.70 10.12
N ILE A 12 43.98 -19.88 10.60
CA ILE A 12 42.62 -20.33 10.93
C ILE A 12 41.80 -20.30 9.64
N ALA A 13 41.55 -21.48 9.05
CA ALA A 13 40.58 -21.66 7.99
C ALA A 13 39.16 -21.52 8.57
N ALA A 14 38.49 -20.41 8.29
CA ALA A 14 37.10 -20.21 8.67
C ALA A 14 36.19 -21.02 7.73
N LEU A 15 35.62 -22.11 8.25
CA LEU A 15 34.50 -22.82 7.60
C LEU A 15 33.28 -21.88 7.58
N VAL A 16 32.93 -21.37 6.41
CA VAL A 16 31.64 -20.72 6.16
C VAL A 16 30.58 -21.81 6.10
N ALA A 17 29.86 -22.01 7.19
CA ALA A 17 28.68 -22.86 7.21
C ALA A 17 27.57 -22.18 6.38
N LEU A 18 27.31 -22.70 5.17
CA LEU A 18 26.10 -22.39 4.41
C LEU A 18 24.89 -22.98 5.15
N GLY A 19 24.32 -22.20 6.08
CA GLY A 19 23.01 -22.48 6.65
C GLY A 19 21.91 -22.27 5.59
N PRO A 20 20.85 -23.10 5.57
CA PRO A 20 19.74 -22.92 4.64
C PRO A 20 19.07 -21.56 4.88
N LEU A 21 18.93 -20.78 3.80
CA LEU A 21 18.14 -19.55 3.79
C LEU A 21 16.70 -19.88 4.25
N PRO A 22 16.11 -19.10 5.17
CA PRO A 22 14.71 -19.30 5.52
C PRO A 22 13.87 -19.03 4.26
N ALA A 23 13.16 -20.07 3.81
CA ALA A 23 12.15 -19.95 2.78
C ALA A 23 11.18 -18.82 3.16
N GLY A 24 10.98 -17.86 2.24
CA GLY A 24 10.18 -16.67 2.48
C GLY A 24 8.82 -17.01 3.10
N ALA A 25 8.47 -16.28 4.16
CA ALA A 25 7.21 -16.42 4.87
C ALA A 25 6.05 -16.41 3.86
N GLN A 26 5.37 -17.55 3.72
CA GLN A 26 4.11 -17.61 3.03
C GLN A 26 3.08 -16.95 3.94
N ASN A 27 2.54 -15.79 3.52
CA ASN A 27 1.47 -15.10 4.22
C ASN A 27 0.23 -16.03 4.24
N ASN A 28 0.08 -16.81 5.30
CA ASN A 28 -1.06 -17.70 5.53
C ASN A 28 -2.26 -16.86 5.98
N ALA A 29 -2.80 -16.06 5.07
CA ALA A 29 -4.02 -15.32 5.35
C ALA A 29 -5.19 -16.32 5.48
N ALA A 30 -6.05 -16.10 6.48
CA ALA A 30 -7.22 -16.96 6.71
C ALA A 30 -8.10 -17.02 5.45
N PRO A 31 -8.71 -18.17 5.14
CA PRO A 31 -9.62 -18.27 4.00
C PRO A 31 -10.84 -17.36 4.21
N PRO A 32 -11.45 -16.84 3.13
CA PRO A 32 -12.66 -16.02 3.24
C PRO A 32 -13.84 -16.84 3.80
N PRO A 33 -14.74 -16.22 4.58
CA PRO A 33 -15.99 -16.85 5.00
C PRO A 33 -16.76 -17.45 3.82
N ALA A 34 -17.41 -18.60 4.04
CA ALA A 34 -18.10 -19.35 2.98
C ALA A 34 -19.10 -18.48 2.19
N ALA A 35 -19.87 -17.63 2.90
CA ALA A 35 -20.87 -16.74 2.32
C ALA A 35 -20.32 -15.76 1.26
N ILE A 36 -19.06 -15.33 1.39
CA ILE A 36 -18.42 -14.39 0.47
C ILE A 36 -17.24 -15.00 -0.30
N SER A 37 -16.98 -16.30 -0.15
CA SER A 37 -15.79 -16.97 -0.69
C SER A 37 -15.62 -16.75 -2.20
N HIS A 38 -16.70 -16.87 -2.97
CA HIS A 38 -16.65 -16.62 -4.41
C HIS A 38 -16.36 -15.14 -4.73
N LYS A 39 -17.02 -14.21 -4.03
CA LYS A 39 -16.84 -12.77 -4.23
C LYS A 39 -15.43 -12.31 -3.86
N ALA A 40 -14.88 -12.80 -2.74
CA ALA A 40 -13.50 -12.51 -2.35
C ALA A 40 -12.49 -13.04 -3.36
N LYS A 41 -12.72 -14.22 -3.95
CA LYS A 41 -11.87 -14.75 -5.03
C LYS A 41 -11.91 -13.85 -6.27
N LEU A 42 -13.06 -13.29 -6.63
CA LEU A 42 -13.17 -12.31 -7.73
C LEU A 42 -12.34 -11.05 -7.43
N CYS A 43 -12.42 -10.49 -6.21
CA CYS A 43 -11.59 -9.35 -5.82
C CYS A 43 -10.09 -9.66 -5.94
N GLN A 44 -9.67 -10.86 -5.50
CA GLN A 44 -8.28 -11.30 -5.54
C GLN A 44 -7.71 -11.48 -6.96
N MET A 45 -8.55 -11.58 -8.00
CA MET A 45 -8.08 -11.67 -9.39
C MET A 45 -7.31 -10.42 -9.81
N CYS A 46 -7.74 -9.23 -9.35
CA CYS A 46 -7.06 -7.97 -9.64
C CYS A 46 -6.19 -7.53 -8.44
N HIS A 47 -6.74 -7.61 -7.23
CA HIS A 47 -6.08 -7.10 -6.02
C HIS A 47 -5.01 -8.05 -5.43
N GLY A 48 -4.82 -9.21 -6.04
CA GLY A 48 -3.78 -10.17 -5.68
C GLY A 48 -4.22 -11.18 -4.63
N ARG A 49 -4.01 -12.47 -4.92
CA ARG A 49 -4.28 -13.58 -3.96
C ARG A 49 -3.44 -13.49 -2.69
N LYS A 50 -2.24 -12.92 -2.78
CA LYS A 50 -1.33 -12.69 -1.65
C LYS A 50 -1.41 -11.24 -1.13
N GLY A 51 -2.44 -10.48 -1.53
CA GLY A 51 -2.63 -9.07 -1.19
C GLY A 51 -1.84 -8.07 -2.03
N LEU A 52 -0.95 -8.53 -2.91
CA LEU A 52 -0.17 -7.69 -3.83
C LEU A 52 -0.74 -7.80 -5.26
N PRO A 53 -1.33 -6.73 -5.82
CA PRO A 53 -1.84 -6.71 -7.18
C PRO A 53 -0.73 -6.72 -8.23
N THR A 54 -0.98 -7.40 -9.34
CA THR A 54 -0.14 -7.41 -10.55
C THR A 54 -0.77 -6.61 -11.70
N VAL A 55 -2.03 -6.22 -11.56
CA VAL A 55 -2.77 -5.43 -12.54
C VAL A 55 -2.43 -3.95 -12.36
N LYS A 56 -2.13 -3.26 -13.46
CA LYS A 56 -1.79 -1.83 -13.46
C LYS A 56 -2.91 -1.00 -12.82
N ASN A 57 -2.53 0.05 -12.09
CA ASN A 57 -3.41 0.99 -11.40
C ASN A 57 -4.36 0.34 -10.38
N THR A 58 -4.10 -0.90 -9.96
CA THR A 58 -4.93 -1.61 -8.98
C THR A 58 -4.32 -1.45 -7.59
N PRO A 59 -5.07 -1.02 -6.57
CA PRO A 59 -4.53 -0.84 -5.23
C PRO A 59 -4.39 -2.16 -4.47
N ILE A 60 -3.46 -2.16 -3.51
CA ILE A 60 -3.44 -3.08 -2.37
C ILE A 60 -4.64 -2.75 -1.48
N ILE A 61 -5.49 -3.76 -1.25
CA ILE A 61 -6.65 -3.68 -0.32
C ILE A 61 -6.48 -4.57 0.92
N ALA A 62 -5.54 -5.52 0.89
CA ALA A 62 -5.23 -6.37 2.04
C ALA A 62 -4.60 -5.52 3.16
N GLY A 63 -5.14 -5.63 4.37
CA GLY A 63 -4.68 -4.86 5.53
C GLY A 63 -5.02 -3.37 5.47
N GLN A 64 -5.91 -2.97 4.57
CA GLN A 64 -6.46 -1.62 4.56
C GLN A 64 -7.55 -1.47 5.63
N HIS A 65 -7.81 -0.26 6.11
CA HIS A 65 -8.84 -0.02 7.12
C HIS A 65 -10.23 -0.43 6.61
N GLU A 66 -10.96 -1.17 7.44
CA GLU A 66 -12.28 -1.71 7.10
C GLU A 66 -13.26 -0.61 6.65
N SER A 67 -13.32 0.49 7.39
CA SER A 67 -14.22 1.59 7.04
C SER A 67 -13.81 2.31 5.76
N SER A 68 -12.50 2.47 5.49
CA SER A 68 -12.04 2.96 4.18
C SER A 68 -12.47 2.03 3.03
N LEU A 69 -12.38 0.71 3.21
CA LEU A 69 -12.81 -0.26 2.20
C LEU A 69 -14.31 -0.20 1.96
N LEU A 70 -15.10 -0.19 3.04
CA LEU A 70 -16.56 -0.13 2.96
C LEU A 70 -17.02 1.16 2.27
N ILE A 71 -16.48 2.32 2.67
CA ILE A 71 -16.79 3.61 2.05
C ILE A 71 -16.42 3.57 0.57
N GLY A 72 -15.22 3.08 0.22
CA GLY A 72 -14.81 2.99 -1.18
C GLY A 72 -15.75 2.14 -2.03
N LEU A 73 -16.21 0.98 -1.53
CA LEU A 73 -17.19 0.14 -2.23
C LEU A 73 -18.53 0.86 -2.42
N GLN A 74 -19.02 1.56 -1.39
CA GLN A 74 -20.26 2.34 -1.45
C GLN A 74 -20.16 3.49 -2.45
N GLU A 75 -19.02 4.19 -2.48
CA GLU A 75 -18.75 5.29 -3.40
C GLU A 75 -18.65 4.82 -4.85
N TYR A 76 -18.04 3.65 -5.11
CA TYR A 76 -18.05 3.06 -6.45
C TYR A 76 -19.46 2.65 -6.88
N ARG A 77 -20.26 2.09 -5.95
CA ARG A 77 -21.62 1.66 -6.25
C ARG A 77 -22.54 2.83 -6.61
N ASN A 78 -22.46 3.94 -5.87
CA ASN A 78 -23.30 5.12 -6.07
C ASN A 78 -22.73 6.14 -7.07
N GLY A 79 -21.50 5.94 -7.56
CA GLY A 79 -20.84 6.79 -8.54
C GLY A 79 -20.13 8.02 -7.96
N ALA A 80 -20.09 8.18 -6.63
CA ALA A 80 -19.34 9.24 -5.96
C ALA A 80 -17.82 9.12 -6.17
N ARG A 81 -17.34 7.89 -6.36
CA ARG A 81 -15.98 7.57 -6.83
C ARG A 81 -16.09 6.86 -8.18
N THR A 82 -15.39 7.39 -9.19
CA THR A 82 -15.54 6.94 -10.57
C THR A 82 -14.43 5.95 -10.95
N ASP A 83 -14.86 4.75 -11.37
CA ASP A 83 -14.03 3.75 -12.06
C ASP A 83 -15.00 2.76 -12.73
N GLU A 84 -14.87 2.54 -14.04
CA GLU A 84 -15.85 1.73 -14.78
C GLU A 84 -15.92 0.28 -14.29
N LEU A 85 -14.76 -0.30 -13.98
CA LEU A 85 -14.65 -1.70 -13.58
C LEU A 85 -15.16 -1.88 -12.15
N MET A 86 -14.64 -1.10 -11.21
CA MET A 86 -15.05 -1.17 -9.81
C MET A 86 -16.50 -0.73 -9.62
N GLY A 87 -17.01 0.23 -10.40
CA GLY A 87 -18.42 0.61 -10.39
C GLY A 87 -19.34 -0.55 -10.80
N ARG A 88 -18.99 -1.30 -11.87
CA ARG A 88 -19.75 -2.50 -12.28
C ARG A 88 -19.69 -3.61 -11.23
N ILE A 89 -18.52 -3.83 -10.61
CA ILE A 89 -18.37 -4.82 -9.54
C ILE A 89 -19.22 -4.43 -8.33
N ALA A 90 -19.09 -3.19 -7.85
CA ALA A 90 -19.77 -2.72 -6.64
C ALA A 90 -21.29 -2.69 -6.78
N LYS A 91 -21.83 -2.43 -7.99
CA LYS A 91 -23.27 -2.51 -8.29
C LYS A 91 -23.88 -3.90 -8.07
N ASN A 92 -23.08 -4.96 -8.12
CA ASN A 92 -23.52 -6.33 -7.91
C ASN A 92 -23.36 -6.80 -6.45
N LEU A 93 -22.91 -5.92 -5.54
CA LEU A 93 -22.72 -6.25 -4.12
C LEU A 93 -23.89 -5.74 -3.28
N SER A 94 -24.43 -6.63 -2.45
CA SER A 94 -25.33 -6.22 -1.36
C SER A 94 -24.57 -5.46 -0.27
N ASP A 95 -25.28 -4.78 0.62
CA ASP A 95 -24.67 -4.09 1.76
C ASP A 95 -23.92 -5.06 2.68
N ASP A 96 -24.48 -6.25 2.89
CA ASP A 96 -23.85 -7.26 3.73
C ASP A 96 -22.63 -7.89 3.04
N ASP A 97 -22.65 -8.04 1.71
CA ASP A 97 -21.45 -8.43 0.96
C ASP A 97 -20.33 -7.40 1.14
N MET A 98 -20.62 -6.10 0.99
CA MET A 98 -19.60 -5.06 1.12
C MET A 98 -19.01 -5.01 2.53
N LYS A 99 -19.84 -5.12 3.58
CA LYS A 99 -19.36 -5.19 4.97
C LYS A 99 -18.48 -6.42 5.18
N ALA A 100 -18.92 -7.60 4.74
CA ALA A 100 -18.18 -8.84 4.91
C ALA A 100 -16.86 -8.84 4.12
N LEU A 101 -16.84 -8.27 2.92
CA LEU A 101 -15.62 -8.11 2.13
C LEU A 101 -14.65 -7.12 2.77
N ALA A 102 -15.14 -5.98 3.25
CA ALA A 102 -14.34 -4.99 3.95
C ALA A 102 -13.68 -5.57 5.21
N ALA A 103 -14.46 -6.26 6.05
CA ALA A 103 -13.98 -6.94 7.26
C ALA A 103 -12.97 -8.05 6.93
N TYR A 104 -13.19 -8.81 5.86
CA TYR A 104 -12.27 -9.86 5.44
C TYR A 104 -10.93 -9.29 4.97
N PHE A 105 -10.95 -8.32 4.05
CA PHE A 105 -9.71 -7.76 3.47
C PHE A 105 -8.91 -6.94 4.48
N SER A 106 -9.58 -6.25 5.42
CA SER A 106 -8.91 -5.50 6.49
C SER A 106 -8.15 -6.38 7.46
N ALA A 107 -8.62 -7.61 7.70
CA ALA A 107 -7.99 -8.58 8.58
C ALA A 107 -6.75 -9.26 7.95
N LEU A 108 -6.53 -9.12 6.64
CA LEU A 108 -5.34 -9.67 5.99
C LEU A 108 -4.10 -8.85 6.33
N PRO A 109 -2.90 -9.45 6.37
CA PRO A 109 -1.67 -8.69 6.52
C PRO A 109 -1.45 -7.79 5.29
N TRP A 110 -0.98 -6.57 5.53
CA TRP A 110 -0.42 -5.75 4.46
C TRP A 110 0.78 -6.50 3.84
N PRO A 111 0.89 -6.60 2.50
CA PRO A 111 1.98 -7.32 1.87
C PRO A 111 3.32 -6.63 2.15
N ALA A 112 4.37 -7.42 2.39
CA ALA A 112 5.74 -6.92 2.45
C ALA A 112 6.18 -6.48 1.05
N TYR A 113 5.92 -5.23 0.70
CA TYR A 113 6.17 -4.64 -0.60
C TYR A 113 6.50 -3.16 -0.45
N ARG A 114 7.48 -2.69 -1.21
CA ARG A 114 7.80 -1.27 -1.41
C ARG A 114 8.43 -1.11 -2.77
N GLU A 115 8.11 -0.02 -3.46
CA GLU A 115 8.86 0.38 -4.65
C GLU A 115 10.15 1.08 -4.23
N PRO A 116 11.22 1.06 -5.04
CA PRO A 116 12.35 1.93 -4.81
C PRO A 116 11.90 3.40 -4.88
N ALA A 117 12.07 4.14 -3.79
CA ALA A 117 12.01 5.60 -3.81
C ALA A 117 13.41 6.15 -4.10
N ASP A 118 13.53 7.03 -5.10
CA ASP A 118 14.77 7.75 -5.34
C ASP A 118 14.93 8.95 -4.39
N ALA A 119 16.17 9.39 -4.19
CA ALA A 119 16.49 10.48 -3.27
C ALA A 119 15.83 11.82 -3.65
N ALA A 120 15.64 12.09 -4.95
CA ALA A 120 15.02 13.33 -5.40
C ALA A 120 13.53 13.37 -5.04
N SER A 121 12.82 12.25 -5.20
CA SER A 121 11.43 12.10 -4.75
C SER A 121 11.29 12.33 -3.24
N ILE A 122 12.21 11.79 -2.43
CA ILE A 122 12.23 12.00 -0.97
C ILE A 122 12.42 13.49 -0.64
N THR A 123 13.45 14.12 -1.18
CA THR A 123 13.74 15.54 -0.93
C THR A 123 12.58 16.44 -1.36
N ARG A 124 11.99 16.17 -2.53
CA ARG A 124 10.86 16.94 -3.04
C ARG A 124 9.63 16.77 -2.17
N PHE A 125 9.29 15.55 -1.74
CA PHE A 125 8.15 15.34 -0.84
C PHE A 125 8.34 16.05 0.50
N GLN A 126 9.53 15.99 1.09
CA GLN A 126 9.83 16.70 2.35
C GLN A 126 9.67 18.22 2.22
N ALA A 127 9.98 18.78 1.05
CA ALA A 127 9.75 20.20 0.75
C ALA A 127 8.26 20.55 0.54
N LEU A 128 7.39 19.57 0.25
CA LEU A 128 5.94 19.75 0.13
C LEU A 128 5.22 19.58 1.48
N ASP A 129 5.66 18.63 2.32
CA ASP A 129 5.04 18.33 3.62
C ASP A 129 5.68 19.09 4.80
N VAL A 130 6.18 20.30 4.56
CA VAL A 130 6.91 21.13 5.56
C VAL A 130 6.06 21.40 6.81
N GLU A 131 4.74 21.50 6.65
CA GLU A 131 3.79 21.67 7.75
C GLU A 131 3.16 20.36 8.23
N LYS A 132 3.65 19.20 7.77
CA LYS A 132 3.11 17.87 8.09
C LYS A 132 1.60 17.73 7.79
N LYS A 133 1.11 18.51 6.83
CA LYS A 133 -0.31 18.60 6.44
C LYS A 133 -0.87 17.23 6.05
N CYS A 134 -0.07 16.39 5.40
CA CYS A 134 -0.49 15.07 4.97
C CYS A 134 -0.69 14.13 6.18
N THR A 135 0.27 14.14 7.11
CA THR A 135 0.22 13.28 8.31
C THR A 135 -0.84 13.67 9.33
N SER A 136 -1.38 14.91 9.25
CA SER A 136 -2.54 15.33 10.06
C SER A 136 -3.75 14.41 9.88
N CYS A 137 -3.91 13.85 8.69
CA CYS A 137 -4.98 12.90 8.35
C CYS A 137 -4.42 11.49 8.14
N HIS A 138 -3.33 11.32 7.39
CA HIS A 138 -2.80 9.99 7.09
C HIS A 138 -1.96 9.36 8.21
N ARG A 139 -1.83 10.04 9.37
CA ARG A 139 -1.01 9.66 10.53
C ARG A 139 0.48 9.54 10.20
N GLU A 140 1.27 9.44 11.25
CA GLU A 140 2.70 9.18 11.13
C GLU A 140 2.95 7.85 10.41
N GLY A 141 3.96 7.81 9.55
CA GLY A 141 4.22 6.67 8.68
C GLY A 141 3.14 6.42 7.63
N PHE A 142 2.19 7.33 7.42
CA PHE A 142 1.15 7.26 6.39
C PHE A 142 0.30 5.98 6.44
N VAL A 143 0.14 5.44 7.65
CA VAL A 143 -0.62 4.20 7.92
C VAL A 143 -2.13 4.42 7.93
N GLY A 144 -2.59 5.67 7.98
CA GLY A 144 -4.00 6.02 8.03
C GLY A 144 -4.68 5.65 9.36
N TYR A 145 -5.99 5.88 9.43
CA TYR A 145 -6.85 5.44 10.54
C TYR A 145 -8.32 5.50 10.12
N ALA A 146 -9.12 4.53 10.57
CA ALA A 146 -10.56 4.48 10.31
C ALA A 146 -10.89 4.71 8.82
N ASN A 147 -11.61 5.78 8.47
CA ASN A 147 -11.96 6.08 7.09
C ASN A 147 -10.82 6.73 6.28
N THR A 148 -9.72 7.11 6.91
CA THR A 148 -8.53 7.64 6.22
C THR A 148 -7.61 6.47 5.83
N PRO A 149 -7.41 6.20 4.54
CA PRO A 149 -6.71 5.02 4.09
C PRO A 149 -5.21 5.09 4.39
N ARG A 150 -4.60 3.91 4.57
CA ARG A 150 -3.16 3.71 4.44
C ARG A 150 -2.73 4.04 3.02
N VAL A 151 -1.72 4.90 2.91
CA VAL A 151 -1.09 5.27 1.62
C VAL A 151 0.39 4.89 1.57
N ALA A 152 1.01 4.58 2.71
CA ALA A 152 2.34 3.96 2.74
C ALA A 152 2.37 2.61 2.04
N ASN A 153 3.46 2.35 1.32
CA ASN A 153 3.72 1.09 0.62
C ASN A 153 2.64 0.70 -0.39
N GLN A 154 1.83 1.66 -0.83
CA GLN A 154 0.84 1.44 -1.85
C GLN A 154 1.52 1.39 -3.23
N LYS A 155 0.87 0.77 -4.21
CA LYS A 155 1.32 0.71 -5.59
C LYS A 155 1.58 2.11 -6.17
N LEU A 156 2.78 2.33 -6.70
CA LEU A 156 3.20 3.62 -7.29
C LEU A 156 2.24 4.10 -8.39
N ASP A 157 1.90 3.24 -9.33
CA ASP A 157 1.02 3.56 -10.45
C ASP A 157 -0.40 3.93 -9.98
N TYR A 158 -0.93 3.21 -8.99
CA TYR A 158 -2.19 3.57 -8.33
C TYR A 158 -2.10 4.91 -7.60
N LEU A 159 -1.02 5.19 -6.88
CA LEU A 159 -0.82 6.46 -6.16
C LEU A 159 -0.76 7.63 -7.14
N ILE A 160 0.02 7.52 -8.22
CA ILE A 160 0.09 8.52 -9.29
C ILE A 160 -1.31 8.77 -9.84
N LYS A 161 -2.01 7.71 -10.28
CA LYS A 161 -3.36 7.83 -10.83
C LYS A 161 -4.31 8.52 -9.85
N THR A 162 -4.32 8.09 -8.58
CA THR A 162 -5.26 8.59 -7.57
C THR A 162 -4.99 10.05 -7.23
N LEU A 163 -3.73 10.45 -7.08
CA LEU A 163 -3.35 11.84 -6.82
C LEU A 163 -3.68 12.73 -8.02
N SER A 164 -3.44 12.25 -9.25
CA SER A 164 -3.88 12.95 -10.47
C SER A 164 -5.41 13.07 -10.56
N ASP A 165 -6.16 12.04 -10.19
CA ASP A 165 -7.62 12.09 -10.19
C ASP A 165 -8.16 13.10 -9.17
N PHE A 166 -7.51 13.25 -8.01
CA PHE A 166 -7.83 14.32 -7.06
C PHE A 166 -7.44 15.69 -7.58
N HIS A 167 -6.26 15.84 -8.18
CA HIS A 167 -5.80 17.09 -8.80
C HIS A 167 -6.77 17.57 -9.87
N ASP A 168 -7.26 16.67 -10.72
CA ASP A 168 -8.18 16.95 -11.81
C ASP A 168 -9.66 17.00 -11.37
N ASN A 169 -9.93 16.89 -10.07
CA ASN A 169 -11.28 16.87 -9.49
C ASN A 169 -12.21 15.77 -10.07
N LYS A 170 -11.66 14.62 -10.47
CA LYS A 170 -12.41 13.45 -10.96
C LYS A 170 -13.09 12.65 -9.82
N CYS A 171 -12.70 12.93 -8.58
CA CYS A 171 -13.29 12.37 -7.36
C CYS A 171 -13.94 13.49 -6.50
N PRO A 172 -15.07 14.08 -6.93
CA PRO A 172 -15.65 15.25 -6.29
C PRO A 172 -16.13 14.98 -4.86
N ASN A 173 -16.37 13.72 -4.49
CA ASN A 173 -16.75 13.34 -3.12
C ASN A 173 -15.61 13.46 -2.10
N MET A 174 -14.38 13.79 -2.53
CA MET A 174 -13.21 13.95 -1.68
C MET A 174 -12.64 15.38 -1.72
N PRO A 175 -13.46 16.42 -1.42
CA PRO A 175 -13.07 17.81 -1.61
C PRO A 175 -11.84 18.22 -0.77
N ARG A 176 -11.64 17.58 0.39
CA ARG A 176 -10.45 17.80 1.23
C ARG A 176 -9.16 17.40 0.51
N MET A 177 -9.14 16.23 -0.12
CA MET A 177 -7.96 15.76 -0.85
C MET A 177 -7.76 16.58 -2.13
N THR A 178 -8.83 16.84 -2.88
CA THR A 178 -8.79 17.74 -4.05
C THR A 178 -8.18 19.09 -3.69
N ALA A 179 -8.63 19.73 -2.61
CA ALA A 179 -8.13 21.04 -2.19
C ALA A 179 -6.63 21.04 -1.82
N LEU A 180 -6.12 19.93 -1.28
CA LEU A 180 -4.70 19.79 -0.91
C LEU A 180 -3.79 19.60 -2.13
N VAL A 181 -4.26 18.87 -3.16
CA VAL A 181 -3.40 18.51 -4.30
C VAL A 181 -3.62 19.36 -5.55
N ARG A 182 -4.71 20.12 -5.65
CA ARG A 182 -5.08 20.92 -6.85
C ARG A 182 -4.05 21.94 -7.34
N ASN A 183 -3.10 22.32 -6.49
CA ASN A 183 -2.07 23.31 -6.82
C ASN A 183 -0.68 22.68 -6.98
N LEU A 184 -0.59 21.33 -6.94
CA LEU A 184 0.65 20.61 -7.10
C LEU A 184 0.97 20.43 -8.58
N SER A 185 2.23 20.53 -8.96
CA SER A 185 2.67 20.19 -10.32
C SER A 185 2.63 18.67 -10.55
N ALA A 186 2.71 18.25 -11.81
CA ALA A 186 2.83 16.82 -12.14
C ALA A 186 4.07 16.18 -11.48
N ASP A 187 5.19 16.91 -11.40
CA ASP A 187 6.40 16.46 -10.73
C ASP A 187 6.22 16.34 -9.21
N ASP A 188 5.43 17.22 -8.59
CA ASP A 188 5.07 17.11 -7.16
C ASP A 188 4.24 15.86 -6.90
N ILE A 189 3.24 15.59 -7.76
CA ILE A 189 2.40 14.40 -7.67
C ILE A 189 3.25 13.14 -7.82
N ALA A 190 4.15 13.12 -8.82
CA ALA A 190 5.05 11.99 -9.05
C ALA A 190 5.97 11.75 -7.85
N ALA A 191 6.64 12.79 -7.35
CA ALA A 191 7.54 12.67 -6.21
C ALA A 191 6.82 12.21 -4.93
N MET A 192 5.62 12.73 -4.67
CA MET A 192 4.79 12.27 -3.55
C MET A 192 4.41 10.80 -3.70
N ALA A 193 4.00 10.36 -4.89
CA ALA A 193 3.66 8.96 -5.13
C ALA A 193 4.88 8.03 -4.96
N HIS A 194 6.05 8.42 -5.47
CA HIS A 194 7.31 7.68 -5.30
C HIS A 194 7.72 7.57 -3.84
N TYR A 195 7.65 8.68 -3.08
CA TYR A 195 7.93 8.68 -1.66
C TYR A 195 7.00 7.71 -0.91
N LEU A 196 5.69 7.86 -1.07
CA LEU A 196 4.69 7.03 -0.38
C LEU A 196 4.80 5.54 -0.74
N ALA A 197 5.09 5.23 -2.01
CA ALA A 197 5.27 3.85 -2.47
C ALA A 197 6.52 3.17 -1.90
N GLY A 198 7.55 3.95 -1.55
CA GLY A 198 8.85 3.45 -1.08
C GLY A 198 9.09 3.50 0.42
N LEU A 199 8.06 3.78 1.23
CA LEU A 199 8.11 3.76 2.70
C LEU A 199 8.48 2.39 3.31
#